data_AF-A0A101TBH9-F1
#
_entry.id   AF-A0A101TBH9-F1
#
_cell.length_a   1.000
_cell.length_b   1.000
_cell.length_c   1.000
_cell.angle_alpha   90.00
_cell.angle_beta   90.00
_cell.angle_gamma   90.00
#
_symmetry.space_group_name_H-M   'P 1'
#
loop_
_entity.id
_entity.type
_entity.pdbx_description
1 polymer ?
#
loop_
_entity_poly.entity_id
_entity_poly.type
_entity_poly.pdbx_seq_one_letter_code
_entity_poly.pdbx_strand_id
1 'polypeptide(L)' 'MPPVGGTCAYPWLTATEARAFSEWLVDQHGVLLAPDVMFEHTGQHLRFGMGRTLFPEGMATLAQAWPEWLRVTS' A
#
# COMPACT_ATOMS: atom_id res chain seq x y z
N MET A 1 7.34 13.88 2.00
CA MET A 1 8.66 14.06 1.36
C MET A 1 8.81 13.00 0.27
N PRO A 2 9.14 13.35 -0.98
CA PRO A 2 9.38 12.37 -2.03
C PRO A 2 10.69 11.58 -1.77
N PRO A 3 10.82 10.33 -2.27
CA PRO A 3 12.07 9.59 -2.16
C PRO A 3 13.18 10.29 -2.95
N VAL A 4 14.38 10.34 -2.37
CA VAL A 4 15.56 10.99 -2.98
C VAL A 4 16.34 10.07 -3.94
N GLY A 5 15.97 8.78 -4.00
CA GLY A 5 16.58 7.78 -4.87
C GLY A 5 16.02 6.37 -4.63
N GLY A 6 16.47 5.42 -5.45
CA GLY A 6 16.03 4.02 -5.40
C GLY A 6 14.72 3.73 -6.13
N THR A 7 14.23 2.50 -6.00
CA THR A 7 13.02 2.01 -6.69
C THR A 7 11.84 1.85 -5.74
N CYS A 8 11.87 2.49 -4.57
CA CYS A 8 10.85 2.34 -3.53
C CYS A 8 10.36 3.69 -3.03
N ALA A 9 9.06 3.75 -2.74
CA ALA A 9 8.44 4.86 -2.00
C ALA A 9 7.83 4.33 -0.69
N TYR A 10 7.71 5.20 0.30
CA TYR A 10 7.22 4.86 1.63
C TYR A 10 6.15 5.85 2.14
N PRO A 11 5.04 6.03 1.39
CA PRO A 11 3.97 6.94 1.78
C PRO A 11 3.34 6.54 3.12
N TRP A 12 2.87 7.56 3.83
CA TRP A 12 2.04 7.42 5.01
C TRP A 12 0.58 7.20 4.60
N LEU A 13 -0.09 6.22 5.22
CA LEU A 13 -1.50 5.94 5.06
C LEU A 13 -2.28 6.62 6.20
N THR A 14 -2.92 7.74 5.91
CA THR A 14 -3.45 8.67 6.92
C THR A 14 -4.76 8.25 7.57
N ALA A 15 -5.49 7.29 6.98
CA ALA A 15 -6.88 7.01 7.33
C ALA A 15 -7.14 5.54 7.67
N THR A 16 -6.09 4.73 7.87
CA THR A 16 -6.22 3.27 7.89
C THR A 16 -5.00 2.58 8.48
N GLU A 17 -5.25 1.49 9.20
CA GLU A 17 -4.22 0.54 9.62
C GLU A 17 -3.56 -0.13 8.41
N ALA A 18 -2.30 0.25 8.13
CA ALA A 18 -1.54 -0.19 6.97
C ALA A 18 -1.42 -1.72 6.88
N ARG A 19 -1.32 -2.41 8.02
CA ARG A 19 -1.28 -3.87 8.07
C ARG A 19 -2.60 -4.48 7.59
N ALA A 20 -3.71 -4.10 8.21
CA ALA A 20 -5.03 -4.64 7.88
C ALA A 20 -5.39 -4.37 6.41
N PHE A 21 -5.06 -3.18 5.92
CA PHE A 21 -5.25 -2.84 4.52
C PHE A 21 -4.38 -3.69 3.58
N SER A 22 -3.10 -3.91 3.92
CA SER A 22 -2.22 -4.74 3.11
C SER A 22 -2.71 -6.19 3.03
N GLU A 23 -3.18 -6.74 4.15
CA GLU A 23 -3.75 -8.09 4.24
C GLU A 23 -5.05 -8.19 3.42
N TRP A 24 -5.95 -7.23 3.53
CA TRP A 24 -7.19 -7.19 2.76
C TRP A 24 -6.94 -7.01 1.25
N LEU A 25 -6.03 -6.10 0.87
CA LEU A 25 -5.77 -5.75 -0.52
C LEU A 25 -5.19 -6.93 -1.30
N VAL A 26 -4.30 -7.71 -0.69
CA VAL A 26 -3.74 -8.90 -1.33
C VAL A 26 -4.79 -10.00 -1.47
N ASP A 27 -5.64 -10.19 -0.45
CA ASP A 27 -6.67 -11.24 -0.44
C ASP A 27 -7.78 -10.97 -1.46
N GLN A 28 -8.26 -9.73 -1.55
CA GLN A 28 -9.41 -9.37 -2.39
C GLN A 28 -9.01 -8.98 -3.83
N HIS A 29 -7.83 -8.38 -4.01
CA HIS A 29 -7.43 -7.80 -5.29
C HIS A 29 -6.08 -8.28 -5.81
N GLY A 30 -5.38 -9.16 -5.07
CA GLY A 30 -4.09 -9.70 -5.49
C GLY A 30 -2.94 -8.69 -5.51
N VAL A 31 -3.11 -7.51 -4.90
CA VAL A 31 -2.06 -6.47 -4.84
C VAL A 31 -1.35 -6.54 -3.50
N LEU A 32 -0.06 -6.89 -3.53
CA LEU A 32 0.79 -6.96 -2.35
C LEU A 32 1.55 -5.64 -2.12
N LEU A 33 1.26 -4.98 -1.01
CA LEU A 33 2.06 -3.88 -0.45
C LEU A 33 2.59 -4.31 0.91
N ALA A 34 3.84 -3.95 1.23
CA ALA A 34 4.43 -4.32 2.51
C ALA A 34 4.15 -3.24 3.56
N PRO A 35 3.46 -3.55 4.67
CA PRO A 35 3.23 -2.62 5.75
C PRO A 35 4.49 -2.38 6.59
N ASP A 36 4.49 -1.24 7.27
CA ASP A 36 5.58 -0.74 8.10
C ASP A 36 6.07 -1.68 9.21
N VAL A 37 5.16 -2.45 9.79
CA VAL A 37 5.47 -3.45 10.82
C VAL A 37 6.48 -4.51 10.35
N MET A 38 6.66 -4.71 9.04
CA MET A 38 7.68 -5.62 8.48
C MET A 38 9.09 -5.01 8.50
N PHE A 39 9.21 -3.71 8.79
CA PHE A 39 10.47 -2.96 8.79
C PHE A 39 10.79 -2.37 10.16
N GLU A 40 10.21 -2.94 11.23
CA GLU A 40 10.40 -2.46 12.61
C GLU A 40 9.99 -0.99 12.81
N HIS A 41 9.13 -0.47 11.95
CA HIS A 41 8.61 0.89 11.99
C HIS A 41 7.14 0.90 12.40
N THR A 42 6.75 1.93 13.13
CA THR A 42 5.35 2.21 13.48
C THR A 42 4.96 3.57 12.93
N GLY A 43 3.87 3.62 12.16
CA GLY A 43 3.39 4.87 11.58
C GLY A 43 2.34 4.75 10.49
N GLN A 44 1.81 3.55 10.22
CA GLN A 44 0.87 3.27 9.13
C GLN A 44 1.47 3.59 7.76
N HIS A 45 2.70 3.14 7.50
CA HIS A 45 3.32 3.29 6.17
C HIS A 45 3.20 2.03 5.32
N LEU A 46 3.27 2.23 4.00
CA LEU A 46 3.32 1.16 3.00
C LEU A 46 4.56 1.32 2.13
N ARG A 47 5.26 0.22 1.85
CA ARG A 47 6.37 0.21 0.89
C ARG A 47 5.87 -0.11 -0.52
N PHE A 48 6.01 0.85 -1.42
CA PHE A 48 5.72 0.72 -2.84
C PHE A 48 6.97 0.38 -3.61
N GLY A 49 6.99 -0.78 -4.29
CA GLY A 49 8.07 -1.15 -5.22
C GLY A 49 7.78 -0.64 -6.63
N MET A 50 8.38 0.49 -7.02
CA MET A 50 8.15 1.17 -8.31
C MET A 50 8.91 0.55 -9.48
N GLY A 51 9.90 -0.31 -9.23
CA GLY A 51 10.70 -0.98 -10.27
C GLY A 51 10.05 -2.23 -10.89
N ARG A 52 8.73 -2.43 -10.73
CA ARG A 52 8.02 -3.62 -11.21
C ARG A 52 7.38 -3.35 -12.57
N THR A 53 7.41 -4.33 -13.47
CA THR A 53 6.71 -4.25 -14.76
C THR A 53 5.21 -4.09 -14.60
N LEU A 54 4.64 -4.75 -13.57
CA LEU A 54 3.21 -4.70 -13.23
C LEU A 54 2.82 -3.48 -12.36
N PHE A 55 3.72 -2.51 -12.19
CA PHE A 55 3.45 -1.36 -11.34
C PHE A 55 2.23 -0.54 -11.81
N PRO A 56 2.07 -0.21 -13.11
CA PRO A 56 0.91 0.53 -13.58
C PRO A 56 -0.42 -0.19 -13.30
N GLU A 57 -0.49 -1.49 -13.55
CA GLU A 57 -1.68 -2.32 -13.31
C GLU A 57 -1.99 -2.41 -11.82
N GLY A 58 -0.98 -2.66 -10.99
CA GLY A 58 -1.14 -2.69 -9.53
C GLY A 58 -1.63 -1.35 -8.97
N MET A 59 -1.16 -0.22 -9.50
CA MET A 59 -1.65 1.11 -9.11
C MET A 59 -3.09 1.35 -9.56
N ALA A 60 -3.49 0.88 -10.74
CA ALA A 60 -4.87 0.98 -11.20
C ALA A 60 -5.82 0.16 -10.32
N THR A 61 -5.44 -1.07 -9.98
CA THR A 61 -6.19 -1.92 -9.05
C THR A 61 -6.29 -1.30 -7.65
N LEU A 62 -5.17 -0.77 -7.12
CA LEU A 62 -5.16 -0.05 -5.85
C LEU A 62 -6.13 1.15 -5.84
N ALA A 63 -6.14 1.95 -6.92
CA ALA A 63 -7.03 3.11 -7.03
C ALA A 63 -8.52 2.70 -7.04
N GLN A 64 -8.85 1.53 -7.61
CA GLN A 64 -10.20 0.98 -7.61
C GLN A 64 -10.60 0.38 -6.26
N ALA A 65 -9.66 -0.29 -5.58
CA ALA A 65 -9.87 -0.92 -4.28
C ALA A 65 -10.05 0.10 -3.14
N TRP A 66 -9.44 1.28 -3.26
CA TRP A 66 -9.41 2.26 -2.16
C TRP A 66 -10.81 2.70 -1.67
N PRO A 67 -11.77 3.09 -2.52
CA PRO A 67 -13.13 3.41 -2.08
C PRO A 67 -13.88 2.23 -1.48
N GLU A 68 -13.55 0.99 -1.88
CA GLU A 68 -14.15 -0.22 -1.32
C GLU A 68 -13.69 -0.44 0.12
N TRP A 69 -12.38 -0.36 0.34
CA TRP A 69 -11.79 -0.45 1.67
C TRP A 69 -12.42 0.56 2.65
N LEU A 70 -12.56 1.82 2.23
CA LEU A 70 -13.15 2.85 3.07
C LEU A 70 -14.58 2.52 3.52
N ARG A 71 -15.36 1.77 2.74
CA ARG A 71 -16.72 1.33 3.12
C ARG A 71 -16.71 0.17 4.11
N VAL A 72 -15.70 -0.71 4.04
CA VAL A 72 -15.55 -1.85 4.96
C VAL A 72 -15.18 -1.37 6.36
N THR A 73 -14.44 -0.26 6.46
CA THR A 73 -13.95 0.29 7.74
C THR A 73 -14.74 1.49 8.26
N SER A 74 -15.84 1.87 7.60
CA SER A 74 -16.74 2.96 8.04
C SER A 74 -17.79 2.49 9.05
#